data_AF-A0A7C2UX76-F1
#
_entry.id   AF-A0A7C2UX76-F1
#
_cell.length_a   1.000
_cell.length_b   1.000
_cell.length_c   1.000
_cell.angle_alpha   90.00
_cell.angle_beta   90.00
_cell.angle_gamma   90.00
#
_symmetry.space_group_name_H-M   'P 1'
#
loop_
_entity.id
_entity.type
_entity.pdbx_description
1 polymer ?
#
loop_
_entity_poly.entity_id
_entity_poly.type
_entity_poly.pdbx_seq_one_letter_code
_entity_poly.pdbx_strand_id
1 'polypeptide(L)'
;MEVDRLRLLLEQVAQGALPVEDALTALRDLPYQDLGFARIDHHRALRKGFPEVVFCQGKTPEQAAAIVAQMAARGRVLATRADEAHYHAVQAQVPDAVYHTLARAITVGAFPEAPDAPYGVVLAAGTADIPVAEEAALTARMMGVRVETRYDVGVAGLHRLLNHLSLLHGAGAIVVVAGMEGALPSVVGGLVACPVIAVPTSVGYGAHFGGLAPLLTMLNSCAPGVAVVNIDNGFGAGYLLGRILTTGRQSVAIGDRDLLIADRDFAIADRDLLIGDHNLAIADRDLLIGDPDLSNDNHDDGMARRGD
;
A
#
# COMPACT_ATOMS: atom_id res chain seq x y z
N MET A 1 -10.95 -6.52 3.04
CA MET A 1 -11.04 -6.77 1.58
C MET A 1 -9.89 -6.07 0.89
N GLU A 2 -9.10 -6.77 0.08
CA GLU A 2 -8.03 -6.14 -0.72
C GLU A 2 -8.61 -5.32 -1.88
N VAL A 3 -7.84 -4.32 -2.34
CA VAL A 3 -8.26 -3.37 -3.39
C VAL A 3 -8.65 -4.10 -4.68
N ASP A 4 -7.87 -5.10 -5.11
CA ASP A 4 -8.14 -5.84 -6.35
C ASP A 4 -9.44 -6.63 -6.29
N ARG A 5 -9.77 -7.21 -5.14
CA ARG A 5 -11.03 -7.94 -4.94
C ARG A 5 -12.23 -6.99 -4.96
N LEU A 6 -12.10 -5.81 -4.35
CA LEU A 6 -13.13 -4.78 -4.40
C LEU A 6 -13.31 -4.26 -5.84
N ARG A 7 -12.22 -4.04 -6.57
CA ARG A 7 -12.25 -3.64 -7.97
C ARG A 7 -12.96 -4.68 -8.83
N LEU A 8 -12.61 -5.96 -8.69
CA LEU A 8 -13.27 -7.05 -9.42
C LEU A 8 -14.77 -7.09 -9.14
N LEU A 9 -15.18 -6.91 -7.88
CA LEU A 9 -16.60 -6.87 -7.49
C LEU A 9 -17.33 -5.69 -8.17
N LEU A 10 -16.71 -4.51 -8.20
CA LEU A 10 -17.28 -3.33 -8.87
C LEU A 10 -17.33 -3.49 -10.39
N GLU A 11 -16.31 -4.10 -11.01
CA GLU A 11 -16.28 -4.42 -12.44
C GLU A 11 -17.39 -5.41 -12.81
N GLN A 12 -17.63 -6.44 -11.99
CA GLN A 12 -18.72 -7.40 -12.19
C GLN A 12 -20.10 -6.75 -12.12
N VAL A 13 -20.30 -5.80 -11.19
CA VAL A 13 -21.54 -5.02 -11.12
C VAL A 13 -21.70 -4.14 -12.35
N ALA A 14 -20.63 -3.44 -12.77
CA ALA A 14 -20.66 -2.55 -13.94
C ALA A 14 -20.95 -3.31 -15.25
N GLN A 15 -20.49 -4.56 -15.34
CA GLN A 15 -20.73 -5.46 -16.49
C GLN A 15 -22.09 -6.18 -16.41
N GLY A 16 -22.87 -5.98 -15.34
CA GLY A 16 -24.14 -6.68 -15.12
C GLY A 16 -24.00 -8.17 -14.78
N ALA A 17 -22.78 -8.65 -14.52
CA ALA A 17 -22.49 -10.03 -14.16
C ALA A 17 -22.84 -10.35 -12.70
N LEU A 18 -22.94 -9.32 -11.85
CA LEU A 18 -23.33 -9.43 -10.44
C LEU A 18 -24.45 -8.42 -10.13
N PRO A 19 -25.62 -8.85 -9.62
CA PRO A 19 -26.63 -7.94 -9.11
C PRO A 19 -26.09 -7.05 -7.99
N VAL A 20 -26.57 -5.80 -7.93
CA VAL A 20 -26.17 -4.83 -6.89
C VAL A 20 -26.45 -5.35 -5.48
N GLU A 21 -27.55 -6.08 -5.28
CA GLU A 21 -27.92 -6.67 -3.98
C GLU A 21 -26.91 -7.71 -3.47
N ASP A 22 -26.34 -8.50 -4.39
CA ASP A 22 -25.32 -9.49 -4.06
C ASP A 22 -23.98 -8.80 -3.73
N ALA A 23 -23.66 -7.72 -4.45
CA ALA A 23 -22.52 -6.86 -4.14
C ALA A 23 -22.66 -6.20 -2.75
N LEU A 24 -23.86 -5.68 -2.41
CA LEU A 24 -24.15 -5.11 -1.09
C LEU A 24 -23.99 -6.15 0.02
N THR A 25 -24.40 -7.40 -0.22
CA THR A 25 -24.22 -8.51 0.72
C THR A 25 -22.74 -8.80 0.95
N ALA A 26 -21.92 -8.80 -0.11
CA ALA A 26 -20.47 -8.98 0.01
C ALA A 26 -19.76 -7.84 0.75
N LEU A 27 -20.35 -6.64 0.76
CA LEU A 27 -19.83 -5.45 1.45
C LEU A 27 -20.37 -5.29 2.88
N ARG A 28 -21.35 -6.11 3.31
CA ARG A 28 -22.08 -5.96 4.58
C ARG A 28 -21.18 -5.93 5.82
N ASP A 29 -20.09 -6.68 5.81
CA ASP A 29 -19.14 -6.77 6.94
C ASP A 29 -18.06 -5.67 6.91
N LEU A 30 -18.23 -4.63 6.07
CA LEU A 30 -17.43 -3.42 6.14
C LEU A 30 -18.07 -2.41 7.11
N PRO A 31 -17.26 -1.71 7.93
CA PRO A 31 -15.79 -1.69 7.90
C PRO A 31 -15.12 -2.79 8.73
N TYR A 32 -15.85 -3.48 9.61
CA TYR A 32 -15.30 -4.50 10.51
C TYR A 32 -16.25 -5.67 10.73
N GLN A 33 -15.68 -6.82 11.14
CA GLN A 33 -16.40 -8.01 11.59
C GLN A 33 -16.15 -8.24 13.08
N ASP A 34 -17.19 -8.42 13.88
CA ASP A 34 -17.11 -8.68 15.33
C ASP A 34 -17.14 -10.19 15.61
N LEU A 35 -16.11 -10.71 16.27
CA LEU A 35 -16.00 -12.10 16.71
C LEU A 35 -16.33 -12.27 18.20
N GLY A 36 -16.81 -11.22 18.87
CA GLY A 36 -17.08 -11.16 20.31
C GLY A 36 -15.83 -10.88 21.15
N PHE A 37 -14.68 -11.45 20.78
CA PHE A 37 -13.39 -11.22 21.46
C PHE A 37 -12.40 -10.38 20.63
N ALA A 38 -12.71 -10.12 19.36
CA ALA A 38 -11.91 -9.29 18.46
C ALA A 38 -12.78 -8.65 17.39
N ARG A 39 -12.41 -7.45 16.93
CA ARG A 39 -13.04 -6.77 15.80
C ARG A 39 -12.03 -6.63 14.68
N ILE A 40 -12.27 -7.34 13.57
CA ILE A 40 -11.36 -7.37 12.42
C ILE A 40 -11.72 -6.23 11.47
N ASP A 41 -10.82 -5.28 11.26
CA ASP A 41 -10.93 -4.14 10.34
C ASP A 41 -10.58 -4.56 8.91
N HIS A 42 -11.61 -4.99 8.18
CA HIS A 42 -11.50 -5.37 6.78
C HIS A 42 -11.22 -4.19 5.85
N HIS A 43 -11.40 -2.96 6.31
CA HIS A 43 -11.21 -1.75 5.52
C HIS A 43 -9.78 -1.17 5.64
N ARG A 44 -8.95 -1.70 6.55
CA ARG A 44 -7.57 -1.25 6.75
C ARG A 44 -6.72 -1.30 5.48
N ALA A 45 -6.85 -2.37 4.69
CA ALA A 45 -6.14 -2.52 3.41
C ALA A 45 -6.42 -1.35 2.45
N LEU A 46 -7.67 -0.90 2.37
CA LEU A 46 -8.08 0.22 1.51
C LEU A 46 -7.49 1.56 1.98
N ARG A 47 -7.42 1.80 3.30
CA ARG A 47 -6.92 3.10 3.83
C ARG A 47 -5.41 3.16 3.96
N LYS A 48 -4.77 2.01 4.16
CA LYS A 48 -3.36 1.95 4.60
C LYS A 48 -2.46 1.19 3.62
N GLY A 49 -3.02 0.50 2.63
CA GLY A 49 -2.28 -0.26 1.62
C GLY A 49 -1.76 -1.61 2.13
N PHE A 50 -2.15 -2.04 3.33
CA PHE A 50 -1.78 -3.33 3.91
C PHE A 50 -2.93 -3.86 4.79
N PRO A 51 -3.22 -5.18 4.75
CA PRO A 51 -4.22 -5.79 5.61
C PRO A 51 -3.93 -5.61 7.10
N GLU A 52 -4.94 -5.88 7.92
CA GLU A 52 -4.73 -6.00 9.36
C GLU A 52 -3.75 -7.14 9.69
N VAL A 53 -3.07 -7.01 10.83
CA VAL A 53 -2.08 -7.96 11.33
C VAL A 53 -2.52 -8.47 12.69
N VAL A 54 -2.37 -9.78 12.90
CA VAL A 54 -2.74 -10.42 14.15
C VAL A 54 -1.56 -10.36 15.11
N PHE A 55 -1.66 -9.55 16.17
CA PHE A 55 -0.66 -9.55 17.24
C PHE A 55 -0.92 -10.74 18.19
N CYS A 56 -0.14 -11.82 18.11
CA CYS A 56 -0.39 -13.05 18.87
C CYS A 56 0.00 -12.95 20.34
N GLN A 57 1.05 -12.18 20.67
CA GLN A 57 1.51 -12.05 22.05
C GLN A 57 0.38 -11.57 22.97
N GLY A 58 0.09 -12.36 24.02
CA GLY A 58 -0.98 -12.08 24.98
C GLY A 58 -2.37 -12.58 24.56
N LYS A 59 -2.53 -13.18 23.37
CA LYS A 59 -3.73 -13.93 22.97
C LYS A 59 -3.58 -15.40 23.32
N THR A 60 -4.70 -16.13 23.41
CA THR A 60 -4.64 -17.60 23.44
C THR A 60 -4.45 -18.16 22.02
N PRO A 61 -3.89 -19.37 21.87
CA PRO A 61 -3.78 -20.04 20.58
C PRO A 61 -5.11 -20.12 19.82
N GLU A 62 -6.22 -20.38 20.50
CA GLU A 62 -7.55 -20.51 19.91
C GLU A 62 -8.07 -19.17 19.39
N GLN A 63 -7.84 -18.08 20.14
CA GLN A 63 -8.20 -16.73 19.71
C GLN A 63 -7.41 -16.33 18.46
N ALA A 64 -6.11 -16.59 18.42
CA ALA A 64 -5.28 -16.30 17.26
C ALA A 64 -5.73 -17.12 16.04
N ALA A 65 -5.98 -18.43 16.22
CA ALA A 65 -6.44 -19.31 15.16
C ALA A 65 -7.77 -18.86 14.55
N ALA A 66 -8.75 -18.50 15.37
CA ALA A 66 -10.04 -18.01 14.92
C ALA A 66 -9.93 -16.69 14.13
N ILE A 67 -9.08 -15.75 14.57
CA ILE A 67 -8.85 -14.50 13.85
C ILE A 67 -8.18 -14.79 12.50
N VAL A 68 -7.10 -15.60 12.49
CA VAL A 68 -6.36 -15.93 11.26
C VAL A 68 -7.25 -16.64 10.25
N ALA A 69 -8.07 -17.61 10.67
CA ALA A 69 -8.98 -18.33 9.78
C ALA A 69 -9.98 -17.39 9.07
N GLN A 70 -10.55 -16.43 9.81
CA GLN A 70 -11.48 -15.45 9.24
C GLN A 70 -10.79 -14.50 8.27
N MET A 71 -9.56 -14.08 8.57
CA MET A 71 -8.79 -13.20 7.70
C MET A 71 -8.29 -13.92 6.44
N ALA A 72 -7.88 -15.19 6.56
CA ALA A 72 -7.36 -16.02 5.48
C ALA A 72 -8.41 -16.25 4.37
N ALA A 73 -9.69 -16.35 4.72
CA ALA A 73 -10.79 -16.43 3.74
C ALA A 73 -10.91 -15.19 2.83
N ARG A 74 -10.25 -14.08 3.20
CA ARG A 74 -10.37 -12.79 2.53
C ARG A 74 -9.07 -12.30 1.87
N GLY A 75 -7.94 -12.96 2.12
CA GLY A 75 -6.66 -12.65 1.50
C GLY A 75 -5.48 -13.11 2.34
N ARG A 76 -4.31 -12.52 2.10
CA ARG A 76 -3.09 -12.80 2.86
C ARG A 76 -3.20 -12.33 4.31
N VAL A 77 -2.53 -13.05 5.21
CA VAL A 77 -2.53 -12.78 6.65
C VAL A 77 -1.10 -12.81 7.18
N LEU A 78 -0.78 -11.83 8.03
CA LEU A 78 0.41 -11.84 8.87
C LEU A 78 -0.05 -11.91 10.34
N ALA A 79 0.50 -12.86 11.09
CA ALA A 79 0.36 -12.93 12.53
C ALA A 79 1.75 -12.83 13.17
N THR A 80 1.97 -11.82 14.00
CA THR A 80 3.28 -11.50 14.58
C THR A 80 3.39 -11.94 16.02
N ARG A 81 4.63 -12.14 16.48
CA ARG A 81 4.96 -12.58 17.85
C ARG A 81 4.21 -13.85 18.29
N ALA A 82 4.04 -14.77 17.35
CA ALA A 82 3.47 -16.10 17.56
C ALA A 82 4.53 -17.05 18.14
N ASP A 83 4.06 -18.09 18.81
CA ASP A 83 4.86 -19.26 19.20
C ASP A 83 4.33 -20.51 18.49
N GLU A 84 4.94 -21.67 18.78
CA GLU A 84 4.53 -22.95 18.19
C GLU A 84 3.10 -23.35 18.55
N ALA A 85 2.62 -23.02 19.76
CA ALA A 85 1.25 -23.31 20.16
C ALA A 85 0.24 -22.52 19.32
N HIS A 86 0.49 -21.23 19.10
CA HIS A 86 -0.31 -20.43 18.17
C HIS A 86 -0.28 -21.03 16.76
N TYR A 87 0.89 -21.44 16.28
CA TYR A 87 1.02 -22.03 14.95
C TYR A 87 0.20 -23.32 14.80
N HIS A 88 0.32 -24.26 15.73
CA HIS A 88 -0.43 -25.51 15.66
C HIS A 88 -1.95 -25.29 15.70
N ALA A 89 -2.42 -24.35 16.52
CA ALA A 89 -3.83 -23.99 16.55
C ALA A 89 -4.30 -23.36 15.22
N VAL A 90 -3.48 -22.49 14.62
CA VAL A 90 -3.76 -21.90 13.30
C VAL A 90 -3.76 -22.97 12.21
N GLN A 91 -2.74 -23.83 12.17
CA GLN A 91 -2.55 -24.85 11.13
C GLN A 91 -3.72 -25.86 11.11
N ALA A 92 -4.30 -26.17 12.27
CA ALA A 92 -5.47 -27.04 12.36
C ALA A 92 -6.71 -26.48 11.64
N GLN A 93 -6.82 -25.15 11.51
CA GLN A 93 -7.94 -24.47 10.82
C GLN A 93 -7.58 -23.97 9.43
N VAL A 94 -6.30 -23.65 9.22
CA VAL A 94 -5.74 -23.10 7.98
C VAL A 94 -4.51 -23.93 7.59
N PRO A 95 -4.69 -25.03 6.83
CA PRO A 95 -3.60 -25.95 6.49
C PRO A 95 -2.43 -25.30 5.75
N ASP A 96 -2.70 -24.26 4.96
CA ASP A 96 -1.71 -23.51 4.16
C ASP A 96 -0.89 -22.49 4.99
N ALA A 97 -1.09 -22.44 6.31
CA ALA A 97 -0.33 -21.55 7.18
C ALA A 97 1.14 -21.97 7.28
N VAL A 98 2.04 -21.00 7.23
CA VAL A 98 3.49 -21.20 7.34
C VAL A 98 4.02 -20.49 8.57
N TYR A 99 4.76 -21.22 9.41
CA TYR A 99 5.47 -20.64 10.56
C TYR A 99 6.90 -20.24 10.20
N HIS A 100 7.21 -18.98 10.45
CA HIS A 100 8.55 -18.42 10.30
C HIS A 100 9.20 -18.37 11.68
N THR A 101 9.91 -19.43 12.04
CA THR A 101 10.50 -19.61 13.39
C THR A 101 11.36 -18.44 13.83
N LEU A 102 12.23 -17.93 12.95
CA LEU A 102 13.10 -16.80 13.29
C LEU A 102 12.30 -15.53 13.53
N ALA A 103 11.34 -15.19 12.65
CA ALA A 103 10.48 -14.02 12.79
C ALA A 103 9.45 -14.13 13.92
N ARG A 104 9.27 -15.34 14.49
CA ARG A 104 8.17 -15.67 15.41
C ARG A 104 6.82 -15.22 14.85
N ALA A 105 6.56 -15.60 13.60
CA ALA A 105 5.39 -15.11 12.86
C ALA A 105 4.76 -16.22 12.01
N ILE A 106 3.47 -16.08 11.74
CA ILE A 106 2.71 -16.97 10.87
C ILE A 106 2.23 -16.18 9.67
N THR A 107 2.37 -16.76 8.48
CA THR A 107 1.84 -16.18 7.24
C THR A 107 0.85 -17.12 6.58
N VAL A 108 -0.17 -16.54 5.94
CA VAL A 108 -1.11 -17.28 5.08
C VAL A 108 -1.22 -16.54 3.74
N GLY A 109 -1.27 -17.31 2.66
CA GLY A 109 -1.40 -16.80 1.29
C GLY A 109 -0.06 -16.46 0.63
N ALA A 110 -0.12 -16.16 -0.66
CA ALA A 110 1.07 -15.83 -1.46
C ALA A 110 1.61 -14.44 -1.13
N PHE A 111 2.93 -14.30 -1.27
CA PHE A 111 3.61 -13.01 -1.18
C PHE A 111 3.44 -12.27 -2.51
N PRO A 112 3.25 -10.94 -2.50
CA PRO A 112 3.24 -10.17 -3.74
C PRO A 112 4.59 -10.24 -4.43
N GLU A 113 4.58 -10.21 -5.76
CA GLU A 113 5.80 -10.02 -6.53
C GLU A 113 6.44 -8.66 -6.19
N ALA A 114 7.76 -8.66 -6.04
CA ALA A 114 8.54 -7.47 -5.75
C ALA A 114 9.55 -7.25 -6.88
N PRO A 115 9.66 -6.02 -7.42
CA PRO A 115 10.69 -5.72 -8.41
C PRO A 115 12.08 -5.74 -7.78
N ASP A 116 13.11 -5.84 -8.62
CA ASP A 116 14.50 -5.90 -8.18
C ASP A 116 14.97 -4.62 -7.48
N ALA A 117 14.41 -3.46 -7.87
CA ALA A 117 14.72 -2.16 -7.29
C ALA A 117 13.49 -1.22 -7.25
N PRO A 118 13.45 -0.25 -6.31
CA PRO A 118 14.35 -0.14 -5.17
C PRO A 118 14.11 -1.27 -4.15
N TYR A 119 15.18 -1.72 -3.47
CA TYR A 119 15.13 -2.76 -2.43
C TYR A 119 15.43 -2.19 -1.05
N GLY A 120 14.97 -2.88 -0.01
CA GLY A 120 15.25 -2.57 1.38
C GLY A 120 16.36 -3.45 1.96
N VAL A 121 17.06 -2.95 2.97
CA VAL A 121 18.01 -3.76 3.77
C VAL A 121 17.54 -3.79 5.22
N VAL A 122 17.60 -4.96 5.86
CA VAL A 122 17.38 -5.10 7.30
C VAL A 122 18.65 -5.61 7.96
N LEU A 123 19.13 -4.88 8.96
CA LEU A 123 20.32 -5.19 9.72
C LEU A 123 19.95 -5.60 11.14
N ALA A 124 20.58 -6.65 11.66
CA ALA A 124 20.57 -6.97 13.09
C ALA A 124 21.98 -6.77 13.67
N ALA A 125 22.08 -5.98 14.75
CA ALA A 125 23.36 -5.71 15.40
C ALA A 125 23.97 -6.99 15.99
N GLY A 126 23.16 -7.81 16.67
CA GLY A 126 23.55 -9.11 17.19
C GLY A 126 22.61 -10.23 16.75
N THR A 127 23.00 -11.47 17.03
CA THR A 127 22.16 -12.66 16.76
C THR A 127 20.88 -12.68 17.59
N ALA A 128 20.90 -12.12 18.80
CA ALA A 128 19.73 -12.00 19.65
C ALA A 128 18.67 -11.02 19.11
N ASP A 129 19.07 -10.10 18.22
CA ASP A 129 18.16 -9.15 17.55
C ASP A 129 17.47 -9.76 16.32
N ILE A 130 17.89 -10.96 15.87
CA ILE A 130 17.37 -11.61 14.67
C ILE A 130 15.84 -11.74 14.67
N PRO A 131 15.15 -12.10 15.77
CA PRO A 131 13.70 -12.24 15.72
C PRO A 131 12.97 -10.94 15.36
N VAL A 132 13.44 -9.80 15.87
CA VAL A 132 12.87 -8.49 15.55
C VAL A 132 13.24 -8.07 14.11
N ALA A 133 14.45 -8.40 13.65
CA ALA A 133 14.88 -8.15 12.28
C ALA A 133 14.10 -9.00 11.24
N GLU A 134 13.89 -10.28 11.51
CA GLU A 134 13.11 -11.16 10.64
C GLU A 134 11.62 -10.79 10.65
N GLU A 135 11.05 -10.31 11.77
CA GLU A 135 9.70 -9.74 11.79
C GLU A 135 9.61 -8.53 10.83
N ALA A 136 10.60 -7.64 10.85
CA ALA A 136 10.65 -6.49 9.94
C ALA A 136 10.80 -6.91 8.47
N ALA A 137 11.72 -7.83 8.19
CA ALA A 137 11.96 -8.34 6.84
C ALA A 137 10.72 -9.05 6.28
N LEU A 138 10.10 -9.93 7.06
CA LEU A 138 8.89 -10.64 6.68
C LEU A 138 7.74 -9.67 6.41
N THR A 139 7.55 -8.67 7.27
CA THR A 139 6.50 -7.64 7.09
C THR A 139 6.71 -6.90 5.77
N ALA A 140 7.92 -6.42 5.49
CA ALA A 140 8.22 -5.70 4.26
C ALA A 140 8.08 -6.59 3.01
N ARG A 141 8.51 -7.85 3.06
CA ARG A 141 8.28 -8.83 1.97
C ARG A 141 6.80 -9.04 1.71
N MET A 142 5.99 -9.16 2.76
CA MET A 142 4.54 -9.25 2.63
C MET A 142 3.91 -7.99 2.03
N MET A 143 4.60 -6.85 2.05
CA MET A 143 4.19 -5.62 1.37
C MET A 143 4.65 -5.52 -0.10
N GLY A 144 5.29 -6.55 -0.66
CA GLY A 144 5.79 -6.53 -2.05
C GLY A 144 7.10 -5.77 -2.22
N VAL A 145 7.97 -5.83 -1.19
CA VAL A 145 9.31 -5.26 -1.22
C VAL A 145 10.36 -6.37 -1.20
N ARG A 146 11.36 -6.24 -2.09
CA ARG A 146 12.57 -7.06 -2.06
C ARG A 146 13.42 -6.61 -0.86
N VAL A 147 13.73 -7.55 0.03
CA VAL A 147 14.46 -7.27 1.28
C VAL A 147 15.68 -8.16 1.40
N GLU A 148 16.83 -7.52 1.53
CA GLU A 148 18.11 -8.14 1.87
C GLU A 148 18.35 -8.06 3.39
N THR A 149 18.85 -9.13 4.00
CA THR A 149 19.11 -9.16 5.45
C THR A 149 20.58 -9.41 5.75
N ARG A 150 21.15 -8.73 6.74
CA ARG A 150 22.50 -9.00 7.27
C ARG A 150 22.48 -8.98 8.78
N TYR A 151 23.12 -9.96 9.40
CA TYR A 151 23.09 -10.18 10.85
C TYR A 151 24.48 -10.12 11.44
N ASP A 152 24.53 -9.86 12.74
CA ASP A 152 25.78 -9.71 13.50
C ASP A 152 26.71 -8.63 12.91
N VAL A 153 26.14 -7.46 12.59
CA VAL A 153 26.87 -6.30 12.06
C VAL A 153 27.00 -5.16 13.10
N GLY A 154 27.07 -5.53 14.39
CA GLY A 154 27.12 -4.61 15.51
C GLY A 154 28.40 -3.75 15.60
N VAL A 155 28.32 -2.70 16.42
CA VAL A 155 29.38 -1.67 16.54
C VAL A 155 30.70 -2.22 17.09
N ALA A 156 30.66 -3.21 17.97
CA ALA A 156 31.85 -3.87 18.51
C ALA A 156 32.74 -4.51 17.43
N GLY A 157 32.18 -4.82 16.26
CA GLY A 157 32.89 -5.37 15.12
C GLY A 157 32.58 -4.60 13.84
N LEU A 158 32.76 -3.28 13.87
CA LEU A 158 32.36 -2.38 12.77
C LEU A 158 32.82 -2.82 11.37
N HIS A 159 33.97 -3.48 11.25
CA HIS A 159 34.45 -4.06 9.99
C HIS A 159 33.43 -5.02 9.33
N ARG A 160 32.61 -5.73 10.11
CA ARG A 160 31.54 -6.61 9.60
C ARG A 160 30.46 -5.83 8.85
N LEU A 161 30.09 -4.66 9.36
CA LEU A 161 29.20 -3.73 8.66
C LEU A 161 29.86 -3.16 7.40
N LEU A 162 31.12 -2.73 7.51
CA LEU A 162 31.84 -2.08 6.41
C LEU A 162 32.05 -3.00 5.20
N ASN A 163 32.11 -4.32 5.41
CA ASN A 163 32.15 -5.31 4.33
C ASN A 163 30.86 -5.34 3.47
N HIS A 164 29.81 -4.64 3.89
CA HIS A 164 28.54 -4.56 3.17
C HIS A 164 28.24 -3.17 2.60
N LEU A 165 29.19 -2.23 2.59
CA LEU A 165 28.94 -0.85 2.12
C LEU A 165 28.30 -0.77 0.72
N SER A 166 28.73 -1.59 -0.23
CA SER A 166 28.13 -1.61 -1.58
C SER A 166 26.64 -1.95 -1.56
N LEU A 167 26.24 -2.90 -0.71
CA LEU A 167 24.82 -3.26 -0.52
C LEU A 167 24.04 -2.12 0.11
N LEU A 168 24.62 -1.49 1.15
CA LEU A 168 23.99 -0.41 1.91
C LEU A 168 23.80 0.84 1.06
N HIS A 169 24.80 1.22 0.25
CA HIS A 169 24.71 2.38 -0.66
C HIS A 169 23.66 2.20 -1.76
N GLY A 170 23.36 0.97 -2.17
CA GLY A 170 22.31 0.69 -3.16
C GLY A 170 20.89 0.58 -2.59
N ALA A 171 20.73 0.60 -1.26
CA ALA A 171 19.44 0.44 -0.62
C ALA A 171 18.56 1.69 -0.77
N GLY A 172 17.25 1.49 -0.98
CA GLY A 172 16.28 2.60 -0.99
C GLY A 172 15.87 3.05 0.41
N ALA A 173 15.99 2.16 1.40
CA ALA A 173 15.80 2.43 2.83
C ALA A 173 16.34 1.24 3.64
N ILE A 174 16.74 1.49 4.89
CA ILE A 174 17.38 0.49 5.75
C ILE A 174 16.69 0.43 7.10
N VAL A 175 16.36 -0.77 7.57
CA VAL A 175 15.96 -1.02 8.96
C VAL A 175 17.19 -1.48 9.73
N VAL A 176 17.44 -0.88 10.89
CA VAL A 176 18.55 -1.25 11.77
C VAL A 176 17.99 -1.63 13.14
N VAL A 177 18.11 -2.91 13.46
CA VAL A 177 17.65 -3.49 14.72
C VAL A 177 18.84 -3.65 15.65
N ALA A 178 18.79 -3.02 16.82
CA ALA A 178 19.90 -3.07 17.78
C ALA A 178 19.43 -2.97 19.24
N GLY A 179 19.94 -3.87 20.05
CA GLY A 179 19.89 -3.79 21.51
C GLY A 179 21.09 -3.04 22.12
N MET A 180 21.41 -3.38 23.38
CA MET A 180 22.55 -2.83 24.12
C MET A 180 22.55 -1.29 24.15
N GLU A 181 23.62 -0.61 23.72
CA GLU A 181 23.70 0.84 23.66
C GLU A 181 22.93 1.47 22.50
N GLY A 182 22.48 0.68 21.51
CA GLY A 182 21.67 1.16 20.38
C GLY A 182 22.39 2.09 19.41
N ALA A 183 23.73 2.04 19.33
CA ALA A 183 24.52 2.97 18.53
C ALA A 183 24.55 2.68 17.02
N LEU A 184 24.24 1.44 16.60
CA LEU A 184 24.36 1.02 15.20
C LEU A 184 23.55 1.88 14.20
N PRO A 185 22.30 2.29 14.47
CA PRO A 185 21.54 3.13 13.55
C PRO A 185 22.20 4.49 13.27
N SER A 186 22.85 5.10 14.28
CA SER A 186 23.59 6.36 14.09
C SER A 186 24.80 6.17 13.20
N VAL A 187 25.52 5.05 13.34
CA VAL A 187 26.65 4.71 12.46
C VAL A 187 26.16 4.50 11.03
N VAL A 188 25.10 3.70 10.83
CA VAL A 188 24.54 3.44 9.51
C VAL A 188 24.03 4.73 8.87
N GLY A 189 23.34 5.59 9.62
CA GLY A 189 22.86 6.89 9.13
C GLY A 189 23.97 7.85 8.69
N GLY A 190 25.19 7.71 9.21
CA GLY A 190 26.36 8.44 8.74
C GLY A 190 27.01 7.87 7.47
N LEU A 191 26.64 6.64 7.07
CA LEU A 191 27.24 5.92 5.95
C LEU A 191 26.34 5.88 4.71
N VAL A 192 25.05 6.18 4.83
CA VAL A 192 24.08 6.01 3.72
C VAL A 192 23.29 7.29 3.44
N ALA A 193 22.86 7.44 2.19
CA ALA A 193 22.01 8.57 1.78
C ALA A 193 20.50 8.29 1.94
N CYS A 194 20.10 7.03 2.05
CA CYS A 194 18.71 6.63 2.19
C CYS A 194 18.20 6.74 3.64
N PRO A 195 16.88 6.78 3.86
CA PRO A 195 16.31 6.76 5.21
C PRO A 195 16.71 5.52 6.02
N VAL A 196 16.94 5.72 7.32
CA VAL A 196 17.26 4.66 8.29
C VAL A 196 16.14 4.57 9.33
N ILE A 197 15.59 3.37 9.50
CA ILE A 197 14.52 3.07 10.45
C ILE A 197 15.16 2.29 11.61
N ALA A 198 15.31 2.95 12.74
CA ALA A 198 15.93 2.39 13.93
C ALA A 198 14.91 1.64 14.79
N VAL A 199 15.22 0.39 15.15
CA VAL A 199 14.40 -0.46 16.01
C VAL A 199 15.20 -0.80 17.28
N PRO A 200 14.93 -0.13 18.40
CA PRO A 200 15.53 -0.51 19.66
C PRO A 200 14.95 -1.85 20.09
N THR A 201 15.78 -2.75 20.62
CA THR A 201 15.29 -4.03 21.16
C THR A 201 15.41 -4.07 22.68
N SER A 202 14.60 -4.94 23.29
CA SER A 202 14.72 -5.28 24.70
C SER A 202 15.91 -6.22 25.01
N VAL A 203 16.75 -6.52 24.01
CA VAL A 203 17.97 -7.31 24.15
C VAL A 203 19.07 -6.46 24.80
N GLY A 204 19.56 -6.93 25.94
CA GLY A 204 20.70 -6.33 26.63
C GLY A 204 20.70 -6.66 28.11
N TYR A 205 21.62 -6.06 28.85
CA TYR A 205 21.76 -6.26 30.28
C TYR A 205 22.18 -4.98 31.00
N GLY A 206 22.02 -4.95 32.33
CA GLY A 206 22.46 -3.85 33.18
C GLY A 206 21.77 -2.53 32.84
N ALA A 207 22.53 -1.53 32.41
CA ALA A 207 22.07 -0.18 32.12
C ALA A 207 21.26 -0.04 30.81
N HIS A 208 20.86 -1.15 30.19
CA HIS A 208 20.00 -1.15 28.99
C HIS A 208 18.51 -0.86 29.30
N PHE A 209 18.07 -1.16 30.54
CA PHE A 209 16.72 -0.86 31.06
C PHE A 209 15.57 -1.34 30.14
N GLY A 210 15.66 -2.57 29.64
CA GLY A 210 14.57 -3.19 28.86
C GLY A 210 14.31 -2.49 27.53
N GLY A 211 15.30 -1.79 26.98
CA GLY A 211 15.25 -1.13 25.68
C GLY A 211 15.17 0.40 25.77
N LEU A 212 15.06 0.96 26.98
CA LEU A 212 15.05 2.41 27.16
C LEU A 212 16.38 3.07 26.78
N ALA A 213 17.51 2.46 27.14
CA ALA A 213 18.82 3.01 26.76
C ALA A 213 19.00 3.06 25.24
N PRO A 214 18.82 1.97 24.46
CA PRO A 214 18.96 2.04 23.02
C PRO A 214 17.90 2.94 22.38
N LEU A 215 16.66 2.97 22.90
CA LEU A 215 15.63 3.90 22.43
C LEU A 215 16.07 5.36 22.55
N LEU A 216 16.57 5.77 23.72
CA LEU A 216 17.03 7.14 23.96
C LEU A 216 18.27 7.46 23.13
N THR A 217 19.20 6.52 22.95
CA THR A 217 20.35 6.68 22.05
C THR A 217 19.89 6.95 20.63
N MET A 218 18.99 6.12 20.10
CA MET A 218 18.49 6.23 18.72
C MET A 218 17.72 7.54 18.50
N LEU A 219 16.92 7.98 19.47
CA LEU A 219 16.18 9.24 19.42
C LEU A 219 17.11 10.46 19.46
N ASN A 220 18.21 10.38 20.20
CA ASN A 220 19.22 11.43 20.31
C ASN A 220 20.28 11.37 19.19
N SER A 221 20.11 10.49 18.20
CA SER A 221 21.02 10.38 17.06
C SER A 221 21.12 11.71 16.30
N CYS A 222 22.35 12.17 16.05
CA CYS A 222 22.60 13.37 15.25
C CYS A 222 22.60 13.10 13.74
N ALA A 223 22.61 11.82 13.31
CA ALA A 223 22.55 11.45 11.90
C ALA A 223 21.16 11.80 11.34
N PRO A 224 21.07 12.71 10.35
CA PRO A 224 19.78 13.04 9.73
C PRO A 224 19.22 11.83 8.98
N GLY A 225 17.89 11.74 8.90
CA GLY A 225 17.22 10.64 8.21
C GLY A 225 17.06 9.35 9.03
N VAL A 226 17.47 9.35 10.31
CA VAL A 226 17.14 8.28 11.27
C VAL A 226 15.76 8.54 11.86
N ALA A 227 14.84 7.58 11.69
CA ALA A 227 13.52 7.56 12.32
C ALA A 227 13.42 6.36 13.27
N VAL A 228 12.87 6.55 14.47
CA VAL A 228 12.85 5.51 15.51
C VAL A 228 11.44 4.96 15.70
N VAL A 229 11.30 3.63 15.77
CA VAL A 229 10.06 2.96 16.15
C VAL A 229 10.11 2.49 17.61
N ASN A 230 8.98 1.99 18.12
CA ASN A 230 8.92 1.47 19.49
C ASN A 230 9.83 0.24 19.70
N ILE A 231 10.11 -0.07 20.96
CA ILE A 231 10.94 -1.20 21.38
C ILE A 231 10.36 -2.51 20.85
N ASP A 232 11.22 -3.35 20.26
CA ASP A 232 10.90 -4.63 19.62
C ASP A 232 9.89 -4.53 18.47
N ASN A 233 9.64 -3.34 17.93
CA ASN A 233 8.61 -3.14 16.91
C ASN A 233 9.12 -3.42 15.49
N GLY A 234 9.54 -4.67 15.24
CA GLY A 234 9.97 -5.13 13.92
C GLY A 234 8.87 -4.96 12.88
N PHE A 235 7.63 -5.29 13.23
CA PHE A 235 6.45 -5.06 12.39
C PHE A 235 6.35 -3.61 11.92
N GLY A 236 6.38 -2.64 12.85
CA GLY A 236 6.27 -1.21 12.51
C GLY A 236 7.40 -0.73 11.62
N ALA A 237 8.62 -1.25 11.83
CA ALA A 237 9.78 -0.92 11.02
C ALA A 237 9.67 -1.49 9.59
N GLY A 238 9.32 -2.77 9.46
CA GLY A 238 9.07 -3.40 8.17
C GLY A 238 7.91 -2.74 7.41
N TYR A 239 6.87 -2.33 8.13
CA TYR A 239 5.75 -1.58 7.58
C TYR A 239 6.18 -0.23 7.01
N LEU A 240 6.95 0.54 7.79
CA LEU A 240 7.46 1.84 7.36
C LEU A 240 8.41 1.71 6.17
N LEU A 241 9.30 0.71 6.19
CA LEU A 241 10.17 0.35 5.06
C LEU A 241 9.33 0.08 3.80
N GLY A 242 8.31 -0.76 3.93
CA GLY A 242 7.37 -1.07 2.86
C GLY A 242 6.70 0.17 2.31
N ARG A 243 6.19 1.06 3.17
CA ARG A 243 5.56 2.32 2.77
C ARG A 243 6.53 3.23 2.03
N ILE A 244 7.75 3.43 2.53
CA ILE A 244 8.75 4.29 1.87
C ILE A 244 9.01 3.80 0.44
N LEU A 245 9.19 2.50 0.26
CA LEU A 245 9.58 1.92 -1.04
C LEU A 245 8.40 1.70 -2.01
N THR A 246 7.17 1.69 -1.52
CA THR A 246 5.96 1.49 -2.35
C THR A 246 5.19 2.77 -2.63
N THR A 247 5.37 3.84 -1.84
CA THR A 247 4.60 5.09 -2.00
C THR A 247 4.82 5.71 -3.38
N GLY A 248 6.06 5.72 -3.90
CA GLY A 248 6.34 6.22 -5.25
C GLY A 248 5.65 5.44 -6.37
N ARG A 249 5.34 4.15 -6.16
CA ARG A 249 4.63 3.31 -7.14
C ARG A 249 3.15 3.68 -7.25
N GLN A 250 2.54 4.13 -6.15
CA GLN A 250 1.12 4.53 -6.14
C GLN A 250 0.90 5.85 -6.90
N SER A 251 1.87 6.76 -6.87
CA SER A 251 1.79 8.05 -7.58
C SER A 251 1.84 7.89 -9.10
N VAL A 252 2.64 6.95 -9.62
CA VAL A 252 2.73 6.68 -11.07
C VAL A 252 1.43 6.08 -11.60
N ALA A 253 0.81 5.15 -10.86
CA ALA A 253 -0.47 4.55 -11.26
C ALA A 253 -1.66 5.55 -11.27
N ILE A 254 -1.56 6.65 -10.53
CA ILE A 254 -2.54 7.76 -10.58
C ILE A 254 -2.20 8.70 -11.74
N GLY A 255 -0.92 9.02 -11.95
CA GLY A 255 -0.48 9.85 -13.08
C GLY A 255 -0.79 9.25 -14.45
N ASP A 256 -0.62 7.94 -14.62
CA ASP A 256 -1.01 7.25 -15.87
C ASP A 256 -2.53 7.28 -16.09
N ARG A 257 -3.32 7.33 -15.01
CA ARG A 257 -4.78 7.48 -15.09
C ARG A 257 -5.20 8.91 -15.42
N ASP A 258 -4.52 9.91 -14.90
CA ASP A 258 -4.77 11.31 -15.28
C ASP A 258 -4.47 11.52 -16.77
N LEU A 259 -3.44 10.85 -17.32
CA LEU A 259 -3.17 10.83 -18.76
C LEU A 259 -4.31 10.16 -19.55
N LEU A 260 -4.77 8.98 -19.11
CA LEU A 260 -5.86 8.26 -19.78
C LEU A 260 -7.22 8.97 -19.70
N ILE A 261 -7.48 9.69 -18.61
CA ILE A 261 -8.67 10.55 -18.47
C ILE A 261 -8.54 11.74 -19.42
N ALA A 262 -7.37 12.39 -19.49
CA ALA A 262 -7.12 13.48 -20.42
C ALA A 262 -7.29 13.04 -21.89
N ASP A 263 -6.78 11.87 -22.28
CA ASP A 263 -6.97 11.32 -23.63
C ASP A 263 -8.44 11.05 -23.94
N ARG A 264 -9.22 10.60 -22.95
CA ARG A 264 -10.66 10.36 -23.11
C ARG A 264 -11.43 11.68 -23.22
N ASP A 265 -11.06 12.70 -22.46
CA ASP A 265 -11.67 14.03 -22.52
C ASP A 265 -11.37 14.71 -23.87
N PHE A 266 -10.17 14.55 -24.42
CA PHE A 266 -9.84 14.98 -25.78
C PHE A 266 -10.68 14.27 -26.84
N ALA A 267 -10.86 12.95 -26.72
CA ALA A 267 -11.70 12.19 -27.66
C ALA A 267 -13.19 12.60 -27.59
N ILE A 268 -13.68 12.99 -26.41
CA ILE A 268 -15.04 13.52 -26.24
C ILE A 268 -15.15 14.92 -26.87
N ALA A 269 -14.16 15.79 -26.67
CA ALA A 269 -14.14 17.12 -27.27
C ALA A 269 -14.11 17.07 -28.81
N ASP A 270 -13.31 16.19 -29.41
CA ASP A 270 -13.28 15.98 -30.86
C ASP A 270 -14.64 15.48 -31.40
N ARG A 271 -15.33 14.62 -30.64
CA ARG A 271 -16.66 14.14 -31.00
C ARG A 271 -17.70 15.26 -30.94
N ASP A 272 -17.63 16.12 -29.93
CA ASP A 272 -18.53 17.27 -29.80
C ASP A 272 -18.29 18.30 -30.91
N LEU A 273 -17.04 18.49 -31.35
CA LEU A 273 -16.70 19.32 -32.50
C LEU A 273 -17.33 18.77 -33.80
N LEU A 274 -17.20 17.46 -34.03
CA LEU A 274 -17.80 16.80 -35.20
C LEU A 274 -19.33 16.87 -35.19
N ILE A 275 -19.96 16.79 -34.01
CA ILE A 275 -21.41 16.99 -33.87
C ILE A 275 -21.78 18.45 -34.16
N GLY A 276 -20.97 19.41 -33.69
CA GLY A 276 -21.12 20.83 -34.01
C GLY A 276 -21.06 21.12 -35.50
N ASP A 277 -20.04 20.59 -36.20
CA ASP A 277 -19.88 20.73 -37.64
C ASP A 277 -21.02 20.07 -38.41
N HIS A 278 -21.50 18.91 -37.95
CA HIS A 278 -22.65 18.24 -38.56
C HIS A 278 -23.94 19.07 -38.40
N ASN A 279 -24.16 19.68 -37.23
CA ASN A 279 -25.30 20.56 -37.00
C ASN A 279 -25.23 21.84 -37.84
N LEU A 280 -24.03 22.39 -38.05
CA LEU A 280 -23.82 23.55 -38.93
C LEU A 280 -24.12 23.19 -40.39
N ALA A 281 -23.65 22.02 -40.85
CA ALA A 281 -23.94 21.53 -42.20
C ALA A 281 -25.44 21.25 -42.43
N ILE A 282 -26.16 20.79 -41.40
CA ILE A 282 -27.62 20.65 -41.44
C ILE A 282 -28.28 22.04 -41.52
N ALA A 283 -27.84 23.00 -40.72
CA ALA A 283 -28.38 24.36 -40.74
C ALA A 283 -28.14 25.08 -42.08
N ASP A 284 -26.96 24.93 -42.69
CA ASP A 284 -26.65 25.47 -44.01
C ASP A 284 -27.49 24.80 -45.10
N ARG A 285 -27.77 23.50 -44.96
CA ARG A 285 -28.66 22.78 -45.88
C ARG A 285 -30.11 23.22 -45.74
N ASP A 286 -30.58 23.48 -44.53
CA ASP A 286 -31.93 24.00 -44.28
C ASP A 286 -32.08 25.44 -44.79
N LEU A 287 -31.03 26.27 -44.72
CA LEU A 287 -30.96 27.59 -45.36
C LEU A 287 -31.05 27.51 -46.89
N LEU A 288 -30.42 26.51 -47.51
CA LEU A 288 -30.48 26.29 -48.96
C LEU A 288 -31.81 25.70 -49.45
N ILE A 289 -32.61 25.12 -48.54
CA ILE A 289 -33.94 24.57 -48.83
C ILE A 289 -35.05 25.59 -48.48
N GLY A 290 -34.69 26.73 -47.85
CA GLY A 290 -35.59 27.83 -47.53
C GLY A 290 -35.94 28.72 -48.75
N ASP A 291 -37.24 28.70 -49.07
CA ASP A 291 -38.03 29.54 -49.99
C ASP A 291 -37.91 29.34 -51.51
N PRO A 292 -38.79 28.49 -52.11
CA PRO A 292 -39.13 28.51 -53.53
C PRO A 292 -40.20 29.55 -53.93
N ASP A 293 -40.56 30.53 -53.09
CA ASP A 293 -41.78 31.34 -53.29
C ASP A 293 -41.59 32.87 -53.22
N LEU A 294 -40.50 33.41 -53.80
CA LEU A 294 -40.34 34.86 -53.98
C LEU A 294 -39.88 35.24 -55.40
N SER A 295 -40.71 34.93 -56.41
CA SER A 295 -40.71 35.68 -57.68
C SER A 295 -42.00 35.49 -58.48
N ASN A 296 -43.08 36.13 -58.05
CA ASN A 296 -44.10 36.67 -58.94
C ASN A 296 -45.08 37.53 -58.13
N ASP A 297 -44.90 38.84 -58.17
CA ASP A 297 -46.00 39.80 -58.25
C ASP A 297 -45.44 41.22 -58.36
N ASN A 298 -45.31 41.68 -59.60
CA ASN A 298 -45.20 43.10 -59.95
C ASN A 298 -46.24 43.37 -61.04
N HIS A 299 -47.45 43.78 -60.63
CA HIS A 299 -48.32 44.55 -61.51
C HIS A 299 -48.85 45.82 -60.81
N ASP A 300 -48.50 46.92 -61.47
CA ASP A 300 -48.58 48.34 -61.16
C ASP A 300 -49.92 48.93 -60.71
N ASP A 301 -49.75 50.04 -59.99
CA ASP A 301 -50.69 50.97 -59.39
C ASP A 301 -51.57 51.79 -60.37
N GLY A 302 -52.76 52.14 -59.88
CA GLY A 302 -53.17 53.55 -59.77
C GLY A 302 -53.86 54.24 -60.97
N MET A 303 -55.16 54.53 -60.83
CA MET A 303 -55.76 55.69 -61.51
C MET A 303 -56.97 56.25 -60.77
N ALA A 304 -56.87 57.51 -60.31
CA ALA A 304 -57.89 58.59 -60.37
C ALA A 304 -57.62 59.68 -59.31
N ARG A 305 -57.88 60.97 -59.47
CA ARG A 305 -58.35 61.90 -60.52
C ARG A 305 -58.39 63.29 -59.84
N ARG A 306 -58.02 64.37 -60.54
CA ARG A 306 -58.55 65.76 -60.49
C ARG A 306 -58.07 66.48 -61.77
N GLY A 307 -58.74 67.48 -62.36
CA GLY A 307 -59.91 68.28 -61.92
C GLY A 307 -61.24 67.92 -62.58
N ASP A 308 -62.35 68.56 -62.25
CA ASP A 308 -62.54 69.85 -61.53
C ASP A 308 -63.16 69.71 -60.13
#